data_AF-A0A4P6XXD9-F1
#
_entry.id   AF-A0A4P6XXD9-F1
#
_cell.length_a   1.000
_cell.length_b   1.000
_cell.length_c   1.000
_cell.angle_alpha   90.00
_cell.angle_beta   90.00
_cell.angle_gamma   90.00
#
_symmetry.space_group_name_H-M   'P 1'
#
loop_
_entity.id
_entity.type
_entity.pdbx_description
1 polymer ?
#
loop_
_entity_poly.entity_id
_entity_poly.type
_entity_poly.pdbx_seq_one_letter_code
_entity_poly.pdbx_strand_id
1 'polypeptide(L)'
;MARRSFYEDDELVTTKPGMNAEIQPELREKESSHGNISFVDGMGVRTTPYLERHSNALREFIRNNTRVILAELGTQQTALRNEWLNLKAKIDETILDPVFPGVVSLLFPVLATNVFVARRALPVRFLASSVVFGVSLKYNMPLTYLAAKGKLLAWEKQNLPEFYQQRHELATATNVWVDDARVLRAQAKADLQRSIHNARLALIKAWDDE
;
A
#
# COMPACT_ATOMS: atom_id res chain seq x y z
N MET A 1 -7.18 91.64 -40.69
CA MET A 1 -7.21 90.51 -39.74
C MET A 1 -7.82 89.32 -40.45
N ALA A 2 -7.00 88.36 -40.88
CA ALA A 2 -7.48 87.08 -41.41
C ALA A 2 -7.43 86.05 -40.27
N ARG A 3 -8.58 85.45 -39.99
CA ARG A 3 -8.80 84.48 -38.91
C ARG A 3 -8.14 83.16 -39.33
N ARG A 4 -7.02 82.77 -38.71
CA ARG A 4 -6.36 81.48 -38.97
C ARG A 4 -7.29 80.34 -38.55
N SER A 5 -7.68 79.49 -39.50
CA SER A 5 -8.41 78.25 -39.30
C SER A 5 -7.50 77.25 -38.60
N PHE A 6 -7.89 76.79 -37.42
CA PHE A 6 -7.11 75.91 -36.56
C PHE A 6 -6.92 74.48 -37.13
N TYR A 7 -7.55 74.14 -38.26
CA TYR A 7 -7.64 72.78 -38.81
C TYR A 7 -7.03 72.64 -40.21
N GLU A 8 -6.27 73.61 -40.70
CA GLU A 8 -5.63 73.49 -42.03
C GLU A 8 -4.32 72.68 -42.02
N ASP A 9 -3.73 72.41 -40.84
CA ASP A 9 -2.44 71.70 -40.73
C ASP A 9 -2.56 70.22 -40.29
N ASP A 10 -3.77 69.69 -40.09
CA ASP A 10 -3.94 68.26 -39.82
C ASP A 10 -3.92 67.48 -41.15
N GLU A 11 -2.71 67.27 -41.68
CA GLU A 11 -2.48 66.25 -42.71
C GLU A 11 -3.07 64.91 -42.23
N LEU A 12 -3.80 64.25 -43.11
CA LEU A 12 -4.52 63.01 -42.83
C LEU A 12 -3.52 61.89 -42.51
N VAL A 13 -3.11 61.77 -41.25
CA VAL A 13 -2.25 60.68 -40.77
C VAL A 13 -3.08 59.40 -40.78
N THR A 14 -3.05 58.72 -41.91
CA THR A 14 -3.55 57.35 -42.02
C THR A 14 -2.70 56.47 -41.13
N THR A 15 -3.26 56.06 -39.99
CA THR A 15 -2.63 55.08 -39.11
C THR A 15 -2.59 53.74 -39.84
N LYS A 16 -1.43 53.39 -40.39
CA LYS A 16 -1.21 52.05 -40.92
C LYS A 16 -1.28 51.06 -39.75
N PRO A 17 -2.03 49.95 -39.88
CA PRO A 17 -2.08 48.93 -38.84
C PRO A 17 -0.67 48.37 -38.58
N GLY A 18 -0.35 48.16 -37.30
CA GLY A 18 0.99 47.74 -36.85
C GLY A 18 1.46 46.46 -37.53
N MET A 19 2.58 46.56 -38.25
CA MET A 19 3.28 45.40 -38.80
C MET A 19 4.10 44.74 -37.69
N ASN A 20 3.90 43.43 -37.48
CA ASN A 20 4.75 42.59 -36.63
C ASN A 20 6.11 42.27 -37.28
N ALA A 21 6.69 43.24 -38.00
CA ALA A 21 8.00 43.09 -38.60
C ALA A 21 9.06 43.68 -37.66
N GLU A 22 10.22 43.03 -37.62
CA GLU A 22 11.36 43.50 -36.83
C GLU A 22 11.75 44.93 -37.25
N ILE A 23 11.88 45.83 -36.27
CA ILE A 23 12.18 47.24 -36.48
C ILE A 23 13.53 47.37 -37.21
N GLN A 24 13.57 48.21 -38.25
CA GLN A 24 14.81 48.49 -38.97
C GLN A 24 15.89 49.02 -38.00
N PRO A 25 17.17 48.61 -38.17
CA PRO A 25 18.23 48.90 -37.21
C PRO A 25 18.43 50.40 -36.93
N GLU A 26 18.16 51.26 -37.92
CA GLU A 26 18.27 52.72 -37.79
C GLU A 26 17.19 53.34 -36.89
N LEU A 27 15.97 52.77 -36.86
CA LEU A 27 14.90 53.18 -35.96
C LEU A 27 15.13 52.69 -34.54
N ARG A 28 15.77 51.51 -34.40
CA ARG A 28 16.19 50.94 -33.11
C ARG A 28 17.21 51.84 -32.41
N GLU A 29 18.16 52.40 -33.15
CA GLU A 29 19.13 53.36 -32.61
C GLU A 29 18.50 54.70 -32.22
N LYS A 30 17.52 55.19 -32.99
CA LYS A 30 16.78 56.42 -32.65
C LYS A 30 15.86 56.23 -31.44
N GLU A 31 15.23 55.08 -31.25
CA GLU A 31 14.47 54.76 -30.03
C GLU A 31 15.38 54.45 -28.82
N SER A 32 16.56 53.88 -29.06
CA SER A 32 17.60 53.62 -28.05
C SER A 32 18.14 54.90 -27.38
N SER A 33 17.93 56.07 -27.98
CA SER A 33 18.32 57.35 -27.37
C SER A 33 17.64 57.63 -26.01
N HIS A 34 16.56 56.90 -25.69
CA HIS A 34 15.78 57.05 -24.45
C HIS A 34 16.01 55.91 -23.43
N GLY A 35 17.05 55.09 -23.59
CA GLY A 35 17.43 54.01 -22.66
C GLY A 35 17.25 52.60 -23.23
N ASN A 36 17.67 51.59 -22.47
CA ASN A 36 17.65 50.19 -22.90
C ASN A 36 16.20 49.66 -22.95
N ILE A 37 15.66 49.49 -24.16
CA ILE A 37 14.30 48.99 -24.38
C ILE A 37 14.39 47.48 -24.66
N SER A 38 13.80 46.67 -23.80
CA SER A 38 13.64 45.22 -24.04
C SER A 38 12.24 44.96 -24.58
N PHE A 39 12.14 44.26 -25.71
CA PHE A 39 10.86 43.85 -26.27
C PHE A 39 10.48 42.47 -25.73
N VAL A 40 9.35 42.37 -25.03
CA VAL A 40 8.78 41.10 -24.55
C VAL A 40 7.37 41.00 -25.12
N ASP A 41 7.08 39.94 -25.87
CA ASP A 41 5.79 39.70 -26.54
C ASP A 41 5.25 40.89 -27.35
N GLY A 42 6.13 41.54 -28.13
CA GLY A 42 5.76 42.68 -28.98
C GLY A 42 5.54 44.01 -28.24
N MET A 43 5.69 44.03 -26.91
CA MET A 43 5.63 45.25 -26.10
C MET A 43 7.04 45.72 -25.71
N GLY A 44 7.35 46.99 -25.99
CA GLY A 44 8.60 47.62 -25.59
C GLY A 44 8.55 48.02 -24.12
N VAL A 45 9.17 47.21 -23.25
CA VAL A 45 9.23 47.49 -21.81
C VAL A 45 10.54 48.21 -21.49
N ARG A 46 10.41 49.39 -20.90
CA ARG A 46 11.54 50.18 -20.36
C ARG A 46 11.68 49.87 -18.89
N THR A 47 12.72 49.13 -18.51
CA THR A 47 13.03 48.88 -17.10
C THR A 47 14.36 49.53 -16.74
N THR A 48 14.47 50.00 -15.49
CA THR A 48 15.77 50.46 -14.98
C THR A 48 16.60 49.23 -14.59
N PRO A 49 17.92 49.19 -14.89
CA PRO A 49 18.75 48.00 -14.70
C PRO A 49 18.81 47.53 -13.23
N TYR A 50 18.60 48.43 -12.27
CA TYR A 50 18.51 48.09 -10.86
C TYR A 50 17.23 47.31 -10.51
N LEU A 51 16.07 47.75 -11.03
CA LEU A 51 14.79 47.06 -10.80
C LEU A 51 14.74 45.72 -11.53
N GLU A 52 15.33 45.65 -12.73
CA GLU A 52 15.41 44.41 -13.50
C GLU A 52 16.21 43.33 -12.75
N ARG A 53 17.35 43.70 -12.16
CA ARG A 53 18.18 42.76 -11.38
C ARG A 53 17.43 42.17 -10.19
N HIS A 54 16.74 43.01 -9.42
CA HIS A 54 15.98 42.56 -8.24
C HIS A 54 14.72 41.77 -8.63
N SER A 55 14.03 42.19 -9.70
CA SER A 55 12.88 41.47 -10.24
C SER A 55 13.27 40.09 -10.76
N ASN A 56 14.37 40.00 -11.50
CA ASN A 56 14.90 38.72 -11.97
C ASN A 56 15.34 37.83 -10.81
N ALA A 57 16.07 38.36 -9.83
CA ALA A 57 16.45 37.60 -8.64
C ALA A 57 15.23 37.06 -7.86
N LEU A 58 14.20 37.88 -7.68
CA LEU A 58 12.94 37.47 -7.05
C LEU A 58 12.24 36.38 -7.87
N ARG A 59 12.15 36.55 -9.19
CA ARG A 59 11.55 35.58 -10.10
C ARG A 59 12.28 34.25 -10.07
N GLU A 60 13.61 34.27 -10.05
CA GLU A 60 14.42 33.06 -9.97
C GLU A 60 14.26 32.37 -8.61
N PHE A 61 14.23 33.14 -7.51
CA PHE A 61 13.98 32.61 -6.19
C PHE A 61 12.62 31.91 -6.09
N ILE A 62 11.55 32.58 -6.55
CA ILE A 62 10.20 32.01 -6.58
C ILE A 62 10.20 30.75 -7.47
N ARG A 63 10.74 30.84 -8.68
CA ARG A 63 10.78 29.72 -9.63
C ARG A 63 11.51 28.51 -9.05
N ASN A 64 12.65 28.72 -8.39
CA ASN A 64 13.45 27.63 -7.84
C ASN A 64 12.73 26.98 -6.65
N ASN A 65 12.19 27.77 -5.73
CA ASN A 65 11.46 27.23 -4.58
C ASN A 65 10.19 26.48 -5.01
N THR A 66 9.41 27.03 -5.93
CA THR A 66 8.21 26.36 -6.45
C THR A 66 8.57 25.06 -7.17
N ARG A 67 9.68 25.04 -7.92
CA ARG A 67 10.17 23.80 -8.57
C ARG A 67 10.59 22.75 -7.56
N VAL A 68 11.31 23.12 -6.51
CA VAL A 68 11.73 22.20 -5.45
C VAL A 68 10.51 21.63 -4.71
N ILE A 69 9.58 22.49 -4.28
CA ILE A 69 8.36 22.06 -3.59
C ILE A 69 7.53 21.12 -4.48
N LEU A 70 7.36 21.46 -5.76
CA LEU A 70 6.59 20.64 -6.68
C LEU A 70 7.27 19.29 -6.95
N ALA A 71 8.60 19.27 -7.03
CA ALA A 71 9.38 18.03 -7.19
C ALA A 71 9.31 17.15 -5.93
N GLU A 72 9.43 17.72 -4.74
CA GLU A 72 9.30 17.01 -3.47
C GLU A 72 7.89 16.45 -3.29
N LEU A 73 6.86 17.25 -3.58
CA LEU A 73 5.47 16.83 -3.49
C LEU A 73 5.15 15.72 -4.51
N GLY A 74 5.65 15.83 -5.74
CA GLY A 74 5.54 14.78 -6.74
C GLY A 74 6.26 13.49 -6.32
N THR A 75 7.42 13.61 -5.67
CA THR A 75 8.17 12.47 -5.14
C THR A 75 7.42 11.78 -4.00
N GLN A 76 6.84 12.55 -3.07
CA GLN A 76 6.05 12.00 -1.98
C GLN A 76 4.77 11.32 -2.48
N GLN A 77 4.06 11.94 -3.43
CA GLN A 77 2.86 11.33 -4.03
C GLN A 77 3.18 10.01 -4.74
N THR A 78 4.28 9.96 -5.48
CA THR A 78 4.70 8.73 -6.17
C THR A 78 5.18 7.67 -5.19
N ALA A 79 5.91 8.04 -4.14
CA ALA A 79 6.29 7.13 -3.06
C ALA A 79 5.06 6.52 -2.37
N LEU A 80 4.09 7.34 -1.97
CA LEU A 80 2.84 6.88 -1.36
C LEU A 80 2.06 5.94 -2.29
N ARG A 81 1.97 6.27 -3.58
CA ARG A 81 1.30 5.42 -4.57
C ARG A 81 2.02 4.08 -4.71
N ASN A 82 3.36 4.08 -4.74
CA ASN A 82 4.15 2.87 -4.85
C ASN A 82 4.01 2.00 -3.60
N GLU A 83 4.03 2.59 -2.41
CA GLU A 83 3.78 1.88 -1.15
C GLU A 83 2.38 1.31 -1.10
N TRP A 84 1.38 2.06 -1.54
CA TRP A 84 0.00 1.60 -1.63
C TRP A 84 -0.16 0.42 -2.60
N LEU A 85 0.45 0.51 -3.79
CA LEU A 85 0.44 -0.58 -4.77
C LEU A 85 1.16 -1.82 -4.23
N ASN A 86 2.30 -1.63 -3.54
CA ASN A 86 3.02 -2.72 -2.88
C ASN A 86 2.20 -3.36 -1.76
N LEU A 87 1.51 -2.56 -0.95
CA LEU A 87 0.62 -3.04 0.10
C LEU A 87 -0.51 -3.86 -0.51
N LYS A 88 -1.17 -3.32 -1.54
CA LYS A 88 -2.25 -4.01 -2.26
C LYS A 88 -1.77 -5.32 -2.85
N ALA A 89 -0.64 -5.32 -3.55
CA ALA A 89 -0.06 -6.53 -4.13
C ALA A 89 0.25 -7.59 -3.06
N LYS A 90 0.79 -7.18 -1.90
CA LYS A 90 1.05 -8.09 -0.77
C LYS A 90 -0.24 -8.65 -0.17
N ILE A 91 -1.31 -7.86 -0.10
CA ILE A 91 -2.62 -8.31 0.36
C ILE A 91 -3.20 -9.34 -0.62
N ASP A 92 -3.20 -9.01 -1.91
CA ASP A 92 -3.71 -9.88 -2.98
C ASP A 92 -2.92 -11.20 -3.07
N GLU A 93 -1.60 -11.18 -2.83
CA GLU A 93 -0.77 -12.39 -2.75
C GLU A 93 -1.07 -13.25 -1.50
N THR A 94 -1.50 -12.62 -0.41
CA THR A 94 -1.72 -13.32 0.86
C THR A 94 -3.15 -13.88 0.94
N ILE A 95 -4.14 -13.15 0.43
CA ILE A 95 -5.54 -13.54 0.41
C ILE A 95 -5.83 -14.27 -0.90
N LEU A 96 -5.69 -15.59 -0.87
CA LEU A 96 -5.92 -16.45 -2.03
C LEU A 96 -7.36 -16.94 -2.13
N ASP A 97 -8.05 -17.06 -0.98
CA ASP A 97 -9.42 -17.53 -0.92
C ASP A 97 -10.42 -16.39 -1.20
N PRO A 98 -11.62 -16.70 -1.74
CA PRO A 98 -12.63 -15.67 -1.99
C PRO A 98 -13.02 -14.94 -0.70
N VAL A 99 -12.88 -13.62 -0.72
CA VAL A 99 -13.15 -12.72 0.41
C VAL A 99 -14.59 -12.91 0.93
N PHE A 100 -15.55 -13.12 0.03
CA PHE A 100 -16.93 -13.43 0.38
C PHE A 100 -17.30 -14.82 -0.17
N PRO A 101 -17.88 -15.73 0.64
CA PRO A 101 -18.33 -15.58 2.02
C PRO A 101 -17.26 -15.83 3.11
N GLY A 102 -16.01 -16.16 2.74
CA GLY A 102 -14.97 -16.63 3.67
C GLY A 102 -14.70 -15.72 4.86
N VAL A 103 -14.65 -14.39 4.66
CA VAL A 103 -14.43 -13.42 5.74
C VAL A 103 -15.60 -13.36 6.72
N VAL A 104 -16.84 -13.51 6.26
CA VAL A 104 -18.02 -13.51 7.15
C VAL A 104 -18.00 -14.75 8.04
N SER A 105 -17.73 -15.90 7.45
CA SER A 105 -17.60 -17.17 8.17
C SER A 105 -16.43 -17.17 9.15
N LEU A 106 -15.40 -16.36 8.88
CA LEU A 106 -14.28 -16.12 9.78
C LEU A 106 -14.61 -15.17 10.94
N LEU A 107 -15.28 -14.06 10.67
CA LEU A 107 -15.55 -13.03 11.67
C LEU A 107 -16.59 -13.47 12.69
N PHE A 108 -17.61 -14.22 12.28
CA PHE A 108 -18.69 -14.68 13.17
C PHE A 108 -18.19 -15.41 14.44
N PRO A 109 -17.37 -16.48 14.35
CA PRO A 109 -16.87 -17.17 15.54
C PRO A 109 -15.96 -16.30 16.40
N VAL A 110 -15.21 -15.38 15.80
CA VAL A 110 -14.34 -14.43 16.54
C VAL A 110 -15.19 -13.44 17.34
N LEU A 111 -16.23 -12.88 16.73
CA LEU A 111 -17.17 -11.99 17.39
C LEU A 111 -17.93 -12.71 18.52
N ALA A 112 -18.43 -13.92 18.25
CA ALA A 112 -19.07 -14.75 19.26
C ALA A 112 -18.14 -14.99 20.46
N THR A 113 -16.88 -15.35 20.20
CA THR A 113 -15.88 -15.56 21.25
C THR A 113 -15.61 -14.30 22.06
N ASN A 114 -15.53 -13.14 21.41
CA ASN A 114 -15.34 -11.87 22.12
C ASN A 114 -16.54 -11.52 23.01
N VAL A 115 -17.77 -11.87 22.61
CA VAL A 115 -18.97 -11.75 23.46
C VAL A 115 -18.90 -12.71 24.65
N PHE A 116 -18.55 -13.98 24.44
CA PHE A 116 -18.42 -14.97 25.51
C PHE A 116 -17.36 -14.60 26.55
N VAL A 117 -16.24 -14.01 26.11
CA VAL A 117 -15.11 -13.66 26.96
C VAL A 117 -15.19 -12.19 27.42
N ALA A 118 -16.27 -11.46 27.10
CA ALA A 118 -16.39 -10.01 27.32
C ALA A 118 -16.15 -9.57 28.78
N ARG A 119 -16.56 -10.40 29.75
CA ARG A 119 -16.40 -10.13 31.20
C ARG A 119 -15.06 -10.60 31.78
N ARG A 120 -14.17 -11.18 31.00
CA ARG A 120 -12.83 -11.62 31.46
C ARG A 120 -11.80 -10.52 31.28
N ALA A 121 -10.66 -10.68 31.95
CA ALA A 121 -9.52 -9.77 31.83
C ALA A 121 -9.02 -9.66 30.37
N LEU A 122 -8.47 -8.49 30.02
CA LEU A 122 -7.99 -8.17 28.67
C LEU A 122 -7.04 -9.23 28.06
N PRO A 123 -6.06 -9.80 28.80
CA PRO A 123 -5.17 -10.82 28.22
C PRO A 123 -5.93 -12.08 27.80
N VAL A 124 -6.91 -12.51 28.59
CA VAL A 124 -7.72 -13.70 28.27
C VAL A 124 -8.59 -13.46 27.05
N ARG A 125 -9.17 -12.25 26.92
CA ARG A 125 -9.96 -11.84 25.76
C ARG A 125 -9.14 -11.84 24.47
N PHE A 126 -7.93 -11.29 24.55
CA PHE A 126 -7.02 -11.25 23.41
C PHE A 126 -6.61 -12.66 22.98
N LEU A 127 -6.10 -13.47 23.91
CA LEU A 127 -5.65 -14.83 23.61
C LEU A 127 -6.78 -15.71 23.06
N ALA A 128 -7.96 -15.70 23.70
CA ALA A 128 -9.10 -16.49 23.23
C ALA A 128 -9.53 -16.08 21.82
N SER A 129 -9.64 -14.78 21.55
CA SER A 129 -10.05 -14.29 20.23
C SER A 129 -9.00 -14.59 19.15
N SER A 130 -7.71 -14.45 19.46
CA SER A 130 -6.63 -14.78 18.53
C SER A 130 -6.57 -16.27 18.19
N VAL A 131 -6.78 -17.15 19.18
CA VAL A 131 -6.85 -18.60 18.95
C VAL A 131 -8.02 -18.95 18.05
N VAL A 132 -9.21 -18.41 18.33
CA VAL A 132 -10.40 -18.66 17.51
C VAL A 132 -10.23 -18.08 16.10
N PHE A 133 -9.61 -16.91 15.97
CA PHE A 133 -9.28 -16.35 14.66
C PHE A 133 -8.36 -17.29 13.86
N GLY A 134 -7.29 -17.80 14.48
CA GLY A 134 -6.36 -18.73 13.82
C GLY A 134 -7.02 -20.04 13.39
N VAL A 135 -7.86 -20.62 14.26
CA VAL A 135 -8.62 -21.84 13.94
C VAL A 135 -9.65 -21.58 12.83
N SER A 136 -10.36 -20.46 12.91
CA SER A 136 -11.36 -20.08 11.93
C SER A 136 -10.75 -19.79 10.57
N LEU A 137 -9.58 -19.13 10.53
CA LEU A 137 -8.82 -18.89 9.29
C LEU A 137 -8.38 -20.21 8.65
N LYS A 138 -7.86 -21.15 9.46
CA LYS A 138 -7.47 -22.48 8.97
C LYS A 138 -8.62 -23.25 8.33
N TYR A 139 -9.84 -23.14 8.88
CA TYR A 139 -10.99 -23.90 8.41
C TYR A 139 -11.73 -23.21 7.25
N ASN A 140 -11.96 -21.90 7.34
CA ASN A 140 -12.75 -21.16 6.36
C ASN A 140 -11.93 -20.63 5.18
N MET A 141 -10.63 -20.40 5.35
CA MET A 141 -9.74 -19.84 4.32
C MET A 141 -8.37 -20.58 4.33
N PRO A 142 -8.35 -21.86 3.92
CA PRO A 142 -7.18 -22.72 4.09
C PRO A 142 -5.97 -22.29 3.24
N LEU A 143 -6.19 -21.77 2.02
CA LEU A 143 -5.08 -21.34 1.15
C LEU A 143 -4.43 -20.07 1.70
N THR A 144 -5.25 -19.14 2.16
CA THR A 144 -4.84 -17.90 2.84
C THR A 144 -4.08 -18.22 4.12
N TYR A 145 -4.55 -19.19 4.90
CA TYR A 145 -3.85 -19.67 6.09
C TYR A 145 -2.47 -20.23 5.75
N LEU A 146 -2.36 -21.05 4.71
CA LEU A 146 -1.07 -21.64 4.29
C LEU A 146 -0.11 -20.57 3.77
N ALA A 147 -0.58 -19.61 2.98
CA ALA A 147 0.22 -18.49 2.48
C ALA A 147 0.74 -17.61 3.63
N ALA A 148 -0.14 -17.22 4.56
CA ALA A 148 0.21 -16.43 5.73
C ALA A 148 1.19 -17.18 6.66
N LYS A 149 0.94 -18.47 6.91
CA LYS A 149 1.83 -19.33 7.69
C LYS A 149 3.20 -19.45 7.02
N GLY A 150 3.25 -19.64 5.71
CA GLY A 150 4.49 -19.74 4.95
C GLY A 150 5.33 -18.46 5.05
N LYS A 151 4.71 -17.30 4.88
CA LYS A 151 5.38 -15.99 5.04
C LYS A 151 5.90 -15.78 6.47
N LEU A 152 5.09 -16.13 7.47
CA LEU A 152 5.49 -16.02 8.88
C LEU A 152 6.67 -16.93 9.19
N LEU A 153 6.65 -18.18 8.72
CA LEU A 153 7.76 -19.12 8.89
C LEU A 153 9.03 -18.67 8.17
N ALA A 154 8.91 -18.09 6.97
CA ALA A 154 10.05 -17.55 6.23
C ALA A 154 10.68 -16.36 6.97
N TRP A 155 9.85 -15.46 7.50
CA TRP A 155 10.29 -14.34 8.32
C TRP A 155 10.96 -14.79 9.62
N GLU A 156 10.36 -15.77 10.31
CA GLU A 156 10.88 -16.35 11.55
C GLU A 156 12.23 -17.04 11.31
N LYS A 157 12.38 -17.80 10.23
CA LYS A 157 13.64 -18.44 9.86
C LYS A 157 14.76 -17.42 9.61
N GLN A 158 14.43 -16.24 9.08
CA GLN A 158 15.42 -15.19 8.79
C GLN A 158 15.83 -14.41 10.04
N ASN A 159 14.88 -14.11 10.93
CA ASN A 159 15.12 -13.22 12.07
C ASN A 159 15.38 -13.96 13.39
N LEU A 160 14.82 -15.17 13.56
CA LEU A 160 14.80 -15.94 14.81
C LEU A 160 15.00 -17.45 14.52
N PRO A 161 16.19 -17.87 14.07
CA PRO A 161 16.43 -19.26 13.65
C PRO A 161 16.31 -20.27 14.80
N GLU A 162 16.67 -19.88 16.03
CA GLU A 162 16.58 -20.74 17.22
C GLU A 162 15.14 -21.12 17.53
N PHE A 163 14.22 -20.16 17.46
CA PHE A 163 12.80 -20.40 17.72
C PHE A 163 12.17 -21.27 16.62
N TYR A 164 12.60 -21.08 15.37
CA TYR A 164 12.21 -21.94 14.27
C TYR A 164 12.65 -23.40 14.50
N GLN A 165 13.87 -23.64 14.96
CA GLN A 165 14.38 -24.98 15.29
C GLN A 165 13.59 -25.63 16.42
N GLN A 166 13.36 -24.93 17.52
CA GLN A 166 12.57 -25.43 18.64
C GLN A 166 11.15 -25.82 18.21
N ARG A 167 10.50 -25.01 17.38
CA ARG A 167 9.18 -25.36 16.83
C ARG A 167 9.23 -26.56 15.91
N HIS A 168 10.29 -26.71 15.12
CA HIS A 168 10.47 -27.87 14.26
C HIS A 168 10.63 -29.14 15.09
N GLU A 169 11.46 -29.10 16.13
CA GLU A 169 11.63 -30.20 17.09
C GLU A 169 10.31 -30.57 17.77
N LEU A 170 9.57 -29.58 18.29
CA LEU A 170 8.25 -29.81 18.87
C LEU A 170 7.29 -30.44 17.86
N ALA A 171 7.27 -29.96 16.61
CA ALA A 171 6.44 -30.54 15.56
C ALA A 171 6.82 -32.00 15.30
N THR A 172 8.11 -32.33 15.23
CA THR A 172 8.56 -33.72 15.06
C THR A 172 8.17 -34.60 16.25
N ALA A 173 8.33 -34.12 17.48
CA ALA A 173 7.93 -34.83 18.69
C ALA A 173 6.42 -35.11 18.70
N THR A 174 5.59 -34.12 18.32
CA THR A 174 4.14 -34.33 18.22
C THR A 174 3.75 -35.34 17.14
N ASN A 175 4.48 -35.41 16.02
CA ASN A 175 4.22 -36.40 14.98
C ASN A 175 4.53 -37.82 15.47
N VAL A 176 5.61 -38.00 16.22
CA VAL A 176 5.93 -39.29 16.87
C VAL A 176 4.78 -39.70 17.79
N TRP A 177 4.27 -38.80 18.63
CA TRP A 177 3.13 -39.11 19.50
C TRP A 177 1.84 -39.45 18.74
N VAL A 178 1.60 -38.80 17.61
CA VAL A 178 0.45 -39.13 16.75
C VAL A 178 0.59 -40.53 16.17
N ASP A 179 1.79 -40.91 15.75
CA ASP A 179 2.06 -42.24 15.21
C ASP A 179 2.00 -43.31 16.31
N ASP A 180 2.54 -43.05 17.50
CA ASP A 180 2.39 -43.92 18.67
C ASP A 180 0.92 -44.11 19.04
N ALA A 181 0.12 -43.04 19.05
CA ALA A 181 -1.30 -43.12 19.31
C ALA A 181 -2.05 -43.96 18.24
N ARG A 182 -1.61 -43.91 16.98
CA ARG A 182 -2.17 -44.77 15.91
C ARG A 182 -1.81 -46.23 16.14
N VAL A 183 -0.57 -46.53 16.52
CA VAL A 183 -0.12 -47.88 16.85
C VAL A 183 -0.89 -48.44 18.05
N LEU A 184 -1.02 -47.66 19.13
CA LEU A 184 -1.80 -48.02 20.31
C LEU A 184 -3.27 -48.27 19.97
N ARG A 185 -3.87 -47.43 19.13
CA ARG A 185 -5.25 -47.64 18.65
C ARG A 185 -5.38 -48.94 17.86
N ALA A 186 -4.40 -49.28 17.03
CA ALA A 186 -4.40 -50.52 16.25
C ALA A 186 -4.25 -51.76 17.17
N GLN A 187 -3.34 -51.69 18.15
CA GLN A 187 -3.15 -52.74 19.16
C GLN A 187 -4.41 -52.94 20.01
N ALA A 188 -5.01 -51.86 20.53
CA ALA A 188 -6.24 -51.92 21.31
C ALA A 188 -7.39 -52.57 20.51
N LYS A 189 -7.49 -52.29 19.21
CA LYS A 189 -8.47 -52.94 18.33
C LYS A 189 -8.20 -54.45 18.20
N ALA A 190 -6.94 -54.85 18.03
CA ALA A 190 -6.55 -56.25 17.92
C ALA A 190 -6.79 -57.01 19.24
N ASP A 191 -6.49 -56.40 20.38
CA ASP A 191 -6.68 -57.00 21.70
C ASP A 191 -8.17 -57.12 22.04
N LEU A 192 -9.00 -56.16 21.66
CA LEU A 192 -10.45 -56.25 21.78
C LEU A 192 -11.02 -57.38 20.90
N GLN A 193 -10.51 -57.57 19.69
CA GLN A 193 -10.89 -58.71 18.86
C GLN A 193 -10.49 -60.05 19.50
N ARG A 194 -9.29 -60.14 20.08
CA ARG A 194 -8.82 -61.34 20.79
C ARG A 194 -9.64 -61.62 22.05
N SER A 195 -9.99 -60.60 22.82
CA SER A 195 -10.79 -60.77 24.04
C SER A 195 -12.20 -61.26 23.73
N ILE A 196 -12.85 -60.71 22.69
CA ILE A 196 -14.15 -61.21 22.20
C ILE A 196 -14.03 -62.66 21.74
N HIS A 197 -12.98 -62.99 20.97
CA HIS A 197 -12.77 -64.34 20.48
C HIS A 197 -12.57 -65.34 21.63
N ASN A 198 -11.73 -65.00 22.61
CA ASN A 198 -11.49 -65.85 23.78
C ASN A 198 -12.73 -65.99 24.66
N ALA A 199 -13.50 -64.92 24.85
CA ALA A 199 -14.77 -64.97 25.56
C ALA A 199 -15.77 -65.90 24.85
N ARG A 200 -15.83 -65.86 23.52
CA ARG A 200 -16.66 -66.78 22.74
C ARG A 200 -16.22 -68.23 22.91
N LEU A 201 -14.91 -68.50 22.84
CA LEU A 201 -14.38 -69.85 23.06
C LEU A 201 -14.66 -70.35 24.49
N ALA A 202 -14.56 -69.49 25.49
CA ALA A 202 -14.87 -69.83 26.88
C ALA A 202 -16.36 -70.16 27.07
N LEU A 203 -17.26 -69.42 26.45
CA LEU A 203 -18.70 -69.71 26.48
C LEU A 203 -19.04 -71.04 25.80
N ILE A 204 -18.41 -71.35 24.67
CA ILE A 204 -18.61 -72.65 23.99
C ILE A 204 -18.15 -73.79 24.91
N LYS A 205 -16.95 -73.68 25.50
CA LYS A 205 -16.45 -74.70 26.44
C LYS A 205 -17.36 -74.89 27.66
N ALA A 206 -17.83 -73.79 28.25
CA ALA A 206 -18.74 -73.86 29.39
C ALA A 206 -20.09 -74.52 29.05
N TRP A 207 -20.52 -74.44 27.80
CA TRP A 207 -21.74 -75.10 27.32
C TRP A 207 -21.50 -76.59 27.03
N ASP A 208 -20.33 -76.95 26.50
CA ASP A 208 -19.97 -78.34 26.21
C ASP A 208 -19.67 -79.18 27.47
N ASP A 209 -19.39 -78.52 28.61
CA ASP A 209 -19.11 -79.15 29.92
C ASP A 209 -20.40 -79.39 30.78
N GLU A 210 -21.59 -78.99 30.31
CA GLU A 210 -22.93 -79.34 30.87
C GLU A 210 -23.56 -80.56 30.18
#